data_AF-A0A7S1MFY3-F1
#
_entry.id   AF-A0A7S1MFY3-F1
#
_cell.length_a   1.000
_cell.length_b   1.000
_cell.length_c   1.000
_cell.angle_alpha   90.00
_cell.angle_beta   90.00
_cell.angle_gamma   90.00
#
_symmetry.space_group_name_H-M   'P 1'
#
loop_
_entity.id
_entity.type
_entity.pdbx_description
1 polymer ?
#
loop_
_entity_poly.entity_id
_entity_poly.type
_entity_poly.pdbx_seq_one_letter_code
_entity_poly.pdbx_strand_id
1 'polypeptide(L)'
;SDAAIASVATTPSANYATSAAGASPAAGAVGRGTPPAPQADGGPLAATTDGPDDLGTVDSDARESSSVFFIPREDAAMCYRCGAGFSLWSRRHTCRMCARSVCGKCGGYYAFLERGQIALKEEKHMAGQKLRVCDACHEKHRAGAATAPTAAPAPAYVPPLVP
;
A
#
# COMPACT_ATOMS: atom_id res chain seq x y z
N SER A 1 52.52 -37.08 -19.85
CA SER A 1 52.43 -36.05 -20.91
C SER A 1 50.95 -35.82 -21.18
N ASP A 2 50.24 -35.29 -20.19
CA ASP A 2 49.97 -33.86 -19.92
C ASP A 2 48.67 -33.41 -20.61
N ALA A 3 47.58 -33.46 -19.86
CA ALA A 3 46.29 -32.90 -20.21
C ALA A 3 46.13 -31.59 -19.44
N ALA A 4 46.31 -30.46 -20.13
CA ALA A 4 46.11 -29.14 -19.57
C ALA A 4 44.61 -28.84 -19.44
N ILE A 5 44.12 -28.80 -18.20
CA ILE A 5 42.82 -28.20 -17.88
C ILE A 5 43.00 -26.71 -17.60
N ALA A 6 42.42 -25.87 -18.46
CA ALA A 6 42.40 -24.42 -18.28
C ALA A 6 41.37 -24.04 -17.21
N SER A 7 41.84 -23.45 -16.11
CA SER A 7 41.03 -22.88 -15.04
C SER A 7 40.52 -21.49 -15.44
N VAL A 8 39.19 -21.35 -15.57
CA VAL A 8 38.54 -20.06 -15.83
C VAL A 8 38.41 -19.29 -14.51
N ALA A 9 39.20 -18.23 -14.36
CA ALA A 9 39.07 -17.27 -13.27
C ALA A 9 37.82 -16.40 -13.47
N THR A 10 36.91 -16.40 -12.51
CA THR A 10 35.74 -15.52 -12.47
C THR A 10 36.13 -14.23 -11.74
N THR A 11 36.12 -13.10 -12.44
CA THR A 11 36.28 -11.77 -11.82
C THR A 11 34.95 -11.28 -11.25
N PRO A 12 34.89 -10.74 -10.02
CA PRO A 12 33.71 -10.03 -9.56
C PRO A 12 33.69 -8.62 -10.17
N SER A 13 32.69 -8.34 -11.00
CA SER A 13 32.43 -7.00 -11.51
C SER A 13 31.76 -6.17 -10.40
N ALA A 14 32.59 -5.49 -9.59
CA ALA A 14 32.16 -4.36 -8.79
C ALA A 14 32.27 -3.12 -9.67
N ASN A 15 31.17 -2.37 -9.83
CA ASN A 15 31.15 -0.92 -10.04
C ASN A 15 29.69 -0.44 -10.00
N TYR A 16 29.18 -0.18 -8.79
CA TYR A 16 28.04 0.72 -8.60
C TYR A 16 28.61 2.06 -8.15
N ALA A 17 28.80 2.97 -9.10
CA ALA A 17 29.01 4.37 -8.84
C ALA A 17 28.47 5.17 -10.02
N THR A 18 27.38 5.89 -9.79
CA THR A 18 27.25 7.30 -10.19
C THR A 18 26.01 7.86 -9.50
N SER A 19 26.28 8.63 -8.44
CA SER A 19 25.35 9.61 -7.91
C SER A 19 25.14 10.68 -8.98
N ALA A 20 23.90 10.89 -9.39
CA ALA A 20 23.50 12.11 -10.08
C ALA A 20 22.38 12.76 -9.25
N ALA A 21 22.78 13.77 -8.48
CA ALA A 21 21.88 14.74 -7.90
C ALA A 21 21.19 15.49 -9.05
N GLY A 22 19.90 15.21 -9.24
CA GLY A 22 19.01 15.94 -10.12
C GLY A 22 18.06 16.79 -9.30
N ALA A 23 18.17 18.11 -9.47
CA ALA A 23 17.44 19.14 -8.74
C ALA A 23 15.91 18.93 -8.73
N SER A 24 15.30 19.15 -7.56
CA SER A 24 13.85 19.29 -7.41
C SER A 24 13.37 20.59 -8.03
N PRO A 25 12.36 20.60 -8.92
CA PRO A 25 11.54 21.79 -9.09
C PRO A 25 10.54 21.90 -7.94
N ALA A 26 10.28 23.15 -7.59
CA ALA A 26 9.55 23.64 -6.44
C ALA A 26 8.22 22.93 -6.15
N ALA A 27 7.96 22.80 -4.86
CA ALA A 27 6.72 22.37 -4.26
C ALA A 27 5.53 23.20 -4.77
N GLY A 28 4.75 22.62 -5.69
CA GLY A 28 3.33 22.91 -5.75
C GLY A 28 2.67 22.17 -4.60
N ALA A 29 2.27 22.89 -3.56
CA ALA A 29 1.47 22.35 -2.46
C ALA A 29 0.11 21.90 -3.00
N VAL A 30 0.04 20.69 -3.56
CA VAL A 30 -1.23 20.04 -3.86
C VAL A 30 -1.78 19.63 -2.51
N GLY A 31 -2.80 20.35 -2.06
CA GLY A 31 -3.48 20.09 -0.80
C GLY A 31 -3.75 18.60 -0.66
N ARG A 32 -3.44 18.05 0.51
CA ARG A 32 -3.80 16.68 0.90
C ARG A 32 -5.32 16.59 0.85
N GLY A 33 -5.86 16.24 -0.32
CA GLY A 33 -7.28 16.06 -0.52
C GLY A 33 -7.77 15.01 0.47
N THR A 34 -8.69 15.41 1.33
CA THR A 34 -9.47 14.50 2.16
C THR A 34 -10.06 13.44 1.22
N PRO A 35 -9.98 12.13 1.54
CA PRO A 35 -10.66 11.13 0.72
C PRO A 35 -12.15 11.50 0.64
N PRO A 36 -12.78 11.42 -0.55
CA PRO A 36 -14.19 11.77 -0.66
C PRO A 36 -15.02 10.83 0.20
N ALA A 37 -15.99 11.42 0.90
CA ALA A 37 -17.10 10.68 1.49
C ALA A 37 -17.84 9.91 0.37
N PRO A 38 -18.42 8.74 0.66
CA PRO A 38 -19.22 8.00 -0.32
C PRO A 38 -20.33 8.92 -0.86
N GLN A 39 -20.34 9.15 -2.17
CA GLN A 39 -21.40 9.92 -2.82
C GLN A 39 -22.62 9.00 -2.94
N ALA A 40 -23.73 9.42 -2.33
CA ALA A 40 -25.03 8.78 -2.48
C ALA A 40 -25.81 9.53 -3.55
N ASP A 41 -25.85 9.00 -4.77
CA ASP A 41 -26.78 9.41 -5.82
C ASP A 41 -27.94 8.40 -5.89
N GLY A 42 -29.08 8.81 -5.37
CA GLY A 42 -30.35 8.10 -5.47
C GLY A 42 -31.49 9.08 -5.21
N GLY A 43 -32.00 9.69 -6.28
CA GLY A 43 -33.24 10.49 -6.21
C GLY A 43 -34.46 9.58 -6.06
N PRO A 44 -35.49 9.96 -5.28
CA PRO A 44 -36.70 9.15 -5.15
C PRO A 44 -37.66 9.41 -6.31
N LEU A 45 -38.10 8.33 -6.95
CA LEU A 45 -39.36 8.32 -7.69
C LEU A 45 -40.50 8.42 -6.66
N ALA A 46 -41.36 9.40 -6.87
CA ALA A 46 -42.49 9.75 -6.04
C ALA A 46 -43.48 8.57 -5.89
N ALA A 47 -43.92 8.34 -4.66
CA ALA A 47 -45.20 7.73 -4.36
C ALA A 47 -45.86 8.57 -3.26
N THR A 48 -46.73 9.50 -3.66
CA THR A 48 -47.61 10.23 -2.74
C THR A 48 -49.03 9.74 -3.00
N THR A 49 -49.67 9.17 -1.99
CA THR A 49 -51.12 9.28 -1.75
C THR A 49 -51.39 9.07 -0.26
N ASP A 50 -51.94 10.12 0.33
CA ASP A 50 -52.78 10.32 1.54
C ASP A 50 -53.18 9.07 2.36
N GLY A 51 -53.20 9.03 3.70
CA GLY A 51 -53.58 10.02 4.72
C GLY A 51 -53.42 9.42 6.15
N PRO A 52 -53.93 10.07 7.22
CA PRO A 52 -53.28 10.14 8.54
C PRO A 52 -53.88 9.21 9.62
N ASP A 53 -53.40 9.40 10.86
CA ASP A 53 -53.90 8.90 12.16
C ASP A 53 -53.57 7.45 12.58
N ASP A 54 -52.45 7.26 13.29
CA ASP A 54 -52.48 6.69 14.65
C ASP A 54 -51.19 7.00 15.43
N LEU A 55 -51.37 7.43 16.69
CA LEU A 55 -50.33 7.79 17.64
C LEU A 55 -49.75 6.52 18.29
N GLY A 56 -48.80 5.88 17.62
CA GLY A 56 -48.00 4.78 18.16
C GLY A 56 -46.64 5.26 18.68
N THR A 57 -46.52 5.41 20.00
CA THR A 57 -45.23 5.62 20.70
C THR A 57 -44.46 4.30 20.79
N VAL A 58 -43.13 4.38 20.85
CA VAL A 58 -42.06 3.34 20.95
C VAL A 58 -41.66 2.76 19.58
N ASP A 59 -40.41 2.83 19.14
CA ASP A 59 -39.17 2.45 19.82
C ASP A 59 -37.94 3.19 19.25
N SER A 60 -36.91 3.34 20.07
CA SER A 60 -35.69 4.14 19.79
C SER A 60 -34.61 3.40 18.97
N ASP A 61 -34.97 2.40 18.16
CA ASP A 61 -34.00 1.56 17.42
C ASP A 61 -33.93 1.82 15.91
N ALA A 62 -34.14 3.05 15.45
CA ALA A 62 -33.67 3.46 14.12
C ALA A 62 -32.17 3.80 14.14
N ARG A 63 -31.32 2.88 14.61
CA ARG A 63 -29.94 2.82 14.10
C ARG A 63 -30.04 2.31 12.68
N GLU A 64 -30.43 3.22 11.78
CA GLU A 64 -30.30 3.08 10.33
C GLU A 64 -28.94 2.45 10.09
N SER A 65 -28.93 1.16 9.76
CA SER A 65 -27.71 0.42 9.53
C SER A 65 -27.13 0.99 8.26
N SER A 66 -26.30 2.01 8.39
CA SER A 66 -25.47 2.54 7.32
C SER A 66 -24.49 1.43 6.98
N SER A 67 -24.96 0.46 6.20
CA SER A 67 -24.15 -0.58 5.61
C SER A 67 -23.08 0.15 4.82
N VAL A 68 -21.83 0.02 5.29
CA VAL A 68 -20.69 0.55 4.57
C VAL A 68 -20.59 -0.29 3.30
N PHE A 69 -21.17 0.21 2.21
CA PHE A 69 -21.07 -0.44 0.91
C PHE A 69 -19.59 -0.53 0.54
N PHE A 70 -19.04 -1.74 0.62
CA PHE A 70 -17.69 -2.01 0.16
C PHE A 70 -17.69 -1.96 -1.36
N ILE A 71 -17.07 -0.93 -1.94
CA ILE A 71 -16.89 -0.84 -3.39
C ILE A 71 -15.80 -1.84 -3.80
N PRO A 72 -16.11 -2.83 -4.65
CA PRO A 72 -15.13 -3.76 -5.20
C PRO A 72 -13.99 -3.01 -5.90
N ARG A 73 -12.81 -3.61 -5.94
CA ARG A 73 -11.59 -2.93 -6.43
C ARG A 73 -11.67 -2.60 -7.91
N GLU A 74 -12.39 -3.43 -8.66
CA GLU A 74 -12.71 -3.27 -10.08
C GLU A 74 -13.64 -2.09 -10.36
N ASP A 75 -14.35 -1.56 -9.37
CA ASP A 75 -15.33 -0.48 -9.55
C ASP A 75 -14.85 0.90 -9.08
N ALA A 76 -13.66 0.98 -8.48
CA ALA A 76 -13.12 2.23 -7.95
C ALA A 76 -12.79 3.27 -9.05
N ALA A 77 -13.69 4.20 -9.37
CA ALA A 77 -13.51 5.19 -10.45
C ALA A 77 -12.33 6.17 -10.23
N MET A 78 -11.83 6.31 -9.00
CA MET A 78 -10.83 7.30 -8.63
C MET A 78 -9.71 6.73 -7.77
N CYS A 79 -8.54 7.38 -7.83
CA CYS A 79 -7.41 7.07 -6.97
C CYS A 79 -7.76 7.35 -5.51
N TYR A 80 -7.62 6.33 -4.66
CA TYR A 80 -7.90 6.46 -3.24
C TYR A 80 -7.04 7.51 -2.51
N ARG A 81 -5.85 7.84 -3.05
CA ARG A 81 -4.89 8.74 -2.40
C ARG A 81 -5.06 10.19 -2.81
N CYS A 82 -5.21 10.47 -4.10
CA CYS A 82 -5.29 11.84 -4.62
C CYS A 82 -6.64 12.20 -5.23
N GLY A 83 -7.62 11.29 -5.25
CA GLY A 83 -8.94 11.52 -5.85
C GLY A 83 -8.96 11.61 -7.37
N ALA A 84 -7.81 11.53 -8.05
CA ALA A 84 -7.75 11.62 -9.50
C ALA A 84 -8.51 10.46 -10.15
N GLY A 85 -9.41 10.77 -11.09
CA GLY A 85 -10.11 9.77 -11.88
C GLY A 85 -9.16 8.85 -12.65
N PHE A 86 -9.51 7.57 -12.73
CA PHE A 86 -8.84 6.67 -13.66
C PHE A 86 -9.36 6.88 -15.07
N SER A 87 -8.47 6.72 -16.04
CA SER A 87 -8.76 6.93 -17.47
C SER A 87 -7.84 6.03 -18.30
N LEU A 88 -7.97 6.09 -19.63
CA LEU A 88 -7.09 5.33 -20.53
C LEU A 88 -5.60 5.65 -20.34
N TRP A 89 -5.27 6.88 -19.90
CA TRP A 89 -3.90 7.32 -19.59
C TRP A 89 -3.53 7.16 -18.11
N SER A 90 -4.51 7.11 -17.21
CA SER A 90 -4.32 6.92 -15.77
C SER A 90 -4.76 5.50 -15.39
N ARG A 91 -3.85 4.54 -15.53
CA ARG A 91 -4.11 3.13 -15.20
C ARG A 91 -4.29 2.93 -13.70
N ARG A 92 -5.16 1.99 -13.34
CA ARG A 92 -5.42 1.57 -11.96
C ARG A 92 -4.36 0.59 -11.48
N HIS A 93 -3.92 0.77 -10.24
CA HIS A 93 -3.03 -0.16 -9.55
C HIS A 93 -3.54 -0.49 -8.16
N THR A 94 -3.29 -1.71 -7.69
CA THR A 94 -3.70 -2.15 -6.35
C THR A 94 -2.54 -2.05 -5.37
N CYS A 95 -2.73 -1.41 -4.22
CA CYS A 95 -1.77 -1.51 -3.12
C CYS A 95 -1.93 -2.87 -2.42
N ARG A 96 -0.86 -3.67 -2.32
CA ARG A 96 -0.94 -5.02 -1.71
C ARG A 96 -1.06 -4.99 -0.18
N MET A 97 -0.68 -3.88 0.45
CA MET A 97 -0.70 -3.73 1.91
C MET A 97 -2.03 -3.20 2.46
N CYS A 98 -2.76 -2.39 1.69
CA CYS A 98 -4.06 -1.84 2.11
C CYS A 98 -5.20 -2.12 1.14
N ALA A 99 -4.93 -2.84 0.05
CA ALA A 99 -5.95 -3.34 -0.87
C ALA A 99 -6.67 -2.29 -1.75
N ARG A 100 -6.27 -1.01 -1.68
CA ARG A 100 -6.98 0.09 -2.37
C ARG A 100 -6.42 0.39 -3.76
N SER A 101 -7.28 0.92 -4.62
CA SER A 101 -6.97 1.36 -5.99
C SER A 101 -6.25 2.71 -5.99
N VAL A 102 -5.09 2.78 -6.63
CA VAL A 102 -4.21 3.96 -6.69
C VAL A 102 -3.68 4.20 -8.11
N CYS A 103 -3.39 5.45 -8.45
CA CYS A 103 -2.76 5.82 -9.72
C CYS A 103 -1.26 5.53 -9.71
N GLY A 104 -0.61 5.63 -10.88
CA GLY A 104 0.83 5.36 -11.01
C GLY A 104 1.71 6.22 -10.09
N LYS A 105 1.32 7.48 -9.86
CA LYS A 105 2.02 8.42 -8.97
C LYS A 105 1.91 8.00 -7.51
N CYS A 106 0.69 7.75 -7.02
CA CYS A 106 0.47 7.38 -5.63
C CYS A 106 0.86 5.92 -5.31
N GLY A 107 0.92 5.06 -6.32
CA GLY A 107 1.27 3.64 -6.21
C GLY A 107 2.65 3.28 -6.75
N GLY A 108 3.55 4.24 -6.92
CA GLY A 108 4.87 4.04 -7.53
C GLY A 108 5.91 3.35 -6.62
N TYR A 109 5.50 2.90 -5.43
CA TYR A 109 6.39 2.38 -4.40
C TYR A 109 6.31 0.87 -4.29
N TYR A 110 7.37 0.26 -3.74
CA TYR A 110 7.47 -1.18 -3.56
C TYR A 110 8.07 -1.51 -2.19
N ALA A 111 7.57 -2.57 -1.57
CA ALA A 111 8.04 -3.06 -0.27
C ALA A 111 8.05 -4.61 -0.25
N PHE A 112 8.92 -5.17 0.59
CA PHE A 112 8.92 -6.60 0.91
C PHE A 112 7.96 -6.83 2.07
N LEU A 113 6.77 -7.35 1.79
CA LEU A 113 5.73 -7.50 2.80
C LEU A 113 5.79 -8.89 3.43
N GLU A 114 5.67 -8.93 4.75
CA GLU A 114 5.41 -10.15 5.49
C GLU A 114 3.98 -10.64 5.27
N ARG A 115 3.75 -11.93 5.56
CA ARG A 115 2.42 -12.57 5.38
C ARG A 115 1.29 -11.81 6.10
N GLY A 116 1.58 -11.21 7.26
CA GLY A 116 0.62 -10.43 8.03
C GLY A 116 0.36 -9.02 7.49
N GLN A 117 1.22 -8.52 6.61
CA GLN A 117 1.14 -7.17 6.03
C GLN A 117 0.39 -7.14 4.69
N ILE A 118 0.17 -8.30 4.06
CA ILE A 118 -0.63 -8.38 2.81
C ILE A 118 -2.11 -8.35 3.16
N ALA A 119 -2.84 -7.39 2.58
CA ALA A 119 -4.23 -7.12 2.91
C ALA A 119 -5.18 -8.26 2.53
N LEU A 120 -4.95 -8.88 1.37
CA LEU A 120 -5.76 -9.98 0.87
C LEU A 120 -5.25 -11.32 1.34
N LYS A 121 -6.15 -12.17 1.82
CA LYS A 121 -5.80 -13.49 2.37
C LYS A 121 -5.28 -14.42 1.27
N GLU A 122 -5.91 -14.37 0.11
CA GLU A 122 -5.55 -15.12 -1.10
C GLU A 122 -4.18 -14.70 -1.64
N GLU A 123 -3.77 -13.45 -1.45
CA GLU A 123 -2.48 -12.90 -1.91
C GLU A 123 -1.33 -13.15 -0.94
N LYS A 124 -1.59 -13.70 0.26
CA LYS A 124 -0.58 -13.92 1.32
C LYS A 124 0.59 -14.83 0.90
N HIS A 125 0.42 -15.64 -0.13
CA HIS A 125 1.48 -16.46 -0.70
C HIS A 125 2.61 -15.64 -1.34
N MET A 126 2.35 -14.37 -1.67
CA MET A 126 3.35 -13.44 -2.21
C MET A 126 4.22 -12.78 -1.13
N ALA A 127 4.10 -13.22 0.13
CA ALA A 127 4.95 -12.73 1.22
C ALA A 127 6.44 -12.90 0.89
N GLY A 128 7.26 -11.94 1.29
CA GLY A 128 8.69 -11.90 0.99
C GLY A 128 9.02 -11.49 -0.45
N GLN A 129 8.04 -11.16 -1.30
CA GLN A 129 8.27 -10.62 -2.64
C GLN A 129 8.23 -9.08 -2.65
N LYS A 130 8.83 -8.48 -3.69
CA LYS A 130 8.77 -7.03 -3.94
C LYS A 130 7.38 -6.65 -4.45
N LEU A 131 6.50 -6.21 -3.55
CA LEU A 131 5.10 -5.91 -3.84
C LEU A 131 4.83 -4.41 -3.94
N ARG A 132 3.96 -4.03 -4.87
CA ARG A 132 3.55 -2.64 -5.06
C ARG A 132 2.70 -2.14 -3.89
N VAL A 133 3.01 -0.96 -3.39
CA VAL A 133 2.29 -0.29 -2.30
C VAL A 133 2.05 1.19 -2.61
N CYS A 134 1.06 1.79 -1.96
CA CYS A 134 0.91 3.24 -2.03
C CYS A 134 1.94 3.96 -1.16
N ASP A 135 2.16 5.24 -1.44
CA ASP A 135 2.95 6.19 -0.64
C ASP A 135 2.77 6.01 0.88
N ALA A 136 1.54 6.08 1.38
CA ALA A 136 1.27 5.97 2.82
C ALA A 136 1.60 4.59 3.38
N CYS A 137 1.42 3.52 2.60
CA CYS A 137 1.78 2.18 3.04
C CYS A 137 3.30 1.97 3.03
N HIS A 138 3.99 2.57 2.05
CA HIS A 138 5.43 2.53 1.97
C HIS A 138 6.08 3.24 3.17
N GLU A 139 5.57 4.41 3.57
CA GLU A 139 6.04 5.13 4.75
C GLU A 139 5.84 4.30 6.04
N LYS A 140 4.62 3.76 6.23
CA LYS A 140 4.32 2.89 7.38
C LYS A 140 5.22 1.65 7.44
N HIS A 141 5.46 1.01 6.29
CA HIS A 141 6.33 -0.15 6.21
C HIS A 141 7.78 0.19 6.59
N ARG A 142 8.30 1.33 6.14
CA ARG A 142 9.65 1.79 6.51
C ARG A 142 9.77 2.13 7.98
N ALA A 143 8.74 2.76 8.56
CA ALA A 143 8.72 3.07 9.98
C ALA A 143 8.75 1.80 10.85
N GLY A 144 8.04 0.73 10.44
CA GLY A 144 8.08 -0.56 11.13
C GLY A 144 9.38 -1.35 10.91
N ALA A 145 10.08 -1.13 9.79
CA ALA A 145 11.38 -1.74 9.52
C ALA A 145 12.53 -1.07 10.30
N ALA A 146 12.44 0.24 10.57
CA ALA A 146 13.45 0.99 11.33
C ALA A 146 13.48 0.63 12.83
N THR A 147 12.46 -0.05 13.34
CA THR A 147 12.38 -0.56 14.72
C THR A 147 12.90 -1.98 14.91
N ALA A 148 13.43 -2.63 13.86
CA ALA A 148 14.17 -3.86 14.06
C ALA A 148 15.38 -3.55 14.96
N PRO A 149 15.58 -4.25 16.09
CA PRO A 149 16.77 -4.05 16.89
C PRO A 149 17.96 -4.30 15.98
N THR A 150 18.80 -3.27 15.80
CA THR A 150 20.12 -3.47 15.22
C THR A 150 20.77 -4.54 16.10
N ALA A 151 21.01 -5.72 15.52
CA ALA A 151 21.64 -6.80 16.24
C ALA A 151 22.90 -6.24 16.90
N ALA A 152 22.92 -6.24 18.23
CA ALA A 152 24.13 -5.89 18.97
C ALA A 152 25.25 -6.78 18.42
N PRO A 153 26.46 -6.24 18.15
CA PRO A 153 27.57 -7.06 17.70
C PRO A 153 27.77 -8.18 18.73
N ALA A 154 27.85 -9.42 18.24
CA ALA A 154 28.13 -10.57 19.09
C ALA A 154 29.36 -10.24 19.96
N PRO A 155 29.34 -10.52 21.28
CA PRO A 155 30.49 -10.24 22.12
C PRO A 155 31.71 -10.92 21.51
N ALA A 156 32.76 -10.14 21.30
CA ALA A 156 34.02 -10.67 20.78
C ALA A 156 34.47 -11.80 21.71
N TYR A 157 34.61 -13.00 21.16
CA TYR A 157 35.16 -14.13 21.88
C TYR A 157 36.60 -13.78 22.30
N VAL A 158 36.84 -13.71 23.60
CA VAL A 158 38.19 -13.56 24.14
C VAL A 158 38.67 -14.96 24.52
N PRO A 159 39.64 -15.55 23.80
CA PRO A 159 40.20 -16.84 24.19
C PRO A 159 40.91 -16.70 25.55
N PRO A 160 40.88 -17.76 26.39
CA PRO A 160 41.57 -17.73 27.68
C PRO A 160 43.08 -17.58 27.47
N LEU A 161 43.69 -16.72 28.29
CA LEU A 161 45.14 -16.62 28.40
C LEU A 161 45.66 -17.93 29.02
N VAL A 162 46.42 -18.68 28.24
CA VAL A 162 47.13 -19.88 28.69
C VAL A 162 48.32 -19.43 29.56
N PRO A 163 48.57 -20.07 30.72
CA PRO A 163 49.57 -19.65 31.70
C PRO A 163 51.02 -19.76 31.21
#